data_AF-A0AB33IQQ3-F1
#
_entry.id   AF-A0AB33IQQ3-F1
#
_cell.length_a   1.000
_cell.length_b   1.000
_cell.length_c   1.000
_cell.angle_alpha   90.00
_cell.angle_beta   90.00
_cell.angle_gamma   90.00
#
_symmetry.space_group_name_H-M   'P 1'
#
loop_
_entity.id
_entity.type
_entity.pdbx_description
1 polymer ?
#
loop_
_entity_poly.entity_id
_entity_poly.type
_entity_poly.pdbx_seq_one_letter_code
_entity_poly.pdbx_strand_id
1 'polypeptide(L)'
;MKLYRSTLQEEDLVFFYGILYQYEKESSHSGYQYLNVPKDISSKITLIHDRKKHPISLKYNDKENELMFKGTSVSVCILSNLRHAFAHACIERENDYYIINKHLNPKCRICGKVNRELFISLIKEIIRTRK
;
A
#
# COMPACT_ATOMS: atom_id res chain seq x y z
N MET A 1 9.76 -27.14 8.38
CA MET A 1 9.43 -25.83 7.76
C MET A 1 7.99 -25.48 8.11
N LYS A 2 7.74 -24.42 8.90
CA LYS A 2 6.39 -23.86 8.99
C LYS A 2 6.11 -23.23 7.62
N LEU A 3 5.20 -23.82 6.85
CA LEU A 3 4.59 -23.15 5.70
C LEU A 3 4.02 -21.83 6.25
N TYR A 4 4.55 -20.70 5.79
CA TYR A 4 3.91 -19.41 6.03
C TYR A 4 2.51 -19.51 5.43
N ARG A 5 1.50 -19.69 6.29
CA ARG A 5 0.11 -19.65 5.87
C ARG A 5 -0.24 -18.19 5.70
N SER A 6 -0.24 -17.74 4.45
CA SER A 6 -0.82 -16.44 4.09
C SER A 6 -2.29 -16.45 4.49
N THR A 7 -2.78 -15.36 5.07
CA THR A 7 -4.22 -15.14 5.30
C THR A 7 -4.91 -14.54 4.08
N LEU A 8 -4.15 -14.13 3.06
CA LEU A 8 -4.69 -13.62 1.79
C LEU A 8 -5.40 -14.73 1.02
N GLN A 9 -6.54 -14.39 0.43
CA GLN A 9 -7.25 -15.29 -0.48
C GLN A 9 -6.76 -15.09 -1.92
N GLU A 10 -7.23 -15.93 -2.83
CA GLU A 10 -6.78 -15.95 -4.22
C GLU A 10 -6.96 -14.59 -4.91
N GLU A 11 -8.09 -13.92 -4.69
CA GLU A 11 -8.37 -12.61 -5.28
C GLU A 11 -7.42 -11.51 -4.76
N ASP A 12 -7.01 -11.61 -3.49
CA ASP A 12 -6.03 -10.69 -2.90
C ASP A 12 -4.65 -10.90 -3.54
N LEU A 13 -4.27 -12.16 -3.75
CA LEU A 13 -3.02 -12.52 -4.41
C LEU A 13 -2.99 -11.99 -5.84
N VAL A 14 -4.05 -12.21 -6.62
CA VAL A 14 -4.16 -11.68 -8.00
C VAL A 14 -3.99 -10.16 -8.03
N PHE A 15 -4.62 -9.45 -7.09
CA PHE A 15 -4.49 -8.00 -6.97
C PHE A 15 -3.04 -7.56 -6.67
N PHE A 16 -2.39 -8.13 -5.65
CA PHE A 16 -1.02 -7.75 -5.28
C PHE A 16 0.02 -8.17 -6.32
N TYR A 17 -0.17 -9.34 -6.96
CA TYR A 17 0.65 -9.73 -8.11
C TYR A 17 0.46 -8.79 -9.29
N GLY A 18 -0.75 -8.27 -9.52
CA GLY A 18 -0.99 -7.22 -10.50
C GLY A 18 -0.17 -5.95 -10.23
N ILE A 19 -0.09 -5.52 -8.96
CA ILE A 19 0.77 -4.38 -8.56
C ILE A 19 2.24 -4.70 -8.80
N LEU A 20 2.72 -5.88 -8.38
CA LEU A 20 4.10 -6.33 -8.62
C LEU A 20 4.44 -6.28 -10.12
N TYR A 21 3.61 -6.94 -10.94
CA TYR A 21 3.83 -7.04 -12.38
C TYR A 21 3.85 -5.67 -13.03
N GLN A 22 2.88 -4.81 -12.70
CA GLN A 22 2.81 -3.45 -13.21
C GLN A 22 4.05 -2.65 -12.83
N TYR A 23 4.49 -2.74 -11.57
CA TYR A 23 5.67 -2.02 -11.09
C TYR A 23 6.95 -2.53 -11.77
N GLU A 24 7.17 -3.85 -11.86
CA GLU A 24 8.39 -4.44 -12.44
C GLU A 24 8.50 -4.26 -13.96
N LYS A 25 7.37 -4.24 -14.68
CA LYS A 25 7.35 -4.02 -16.14
C LYS A 25 7.77 -2.60 -16.52
N GLU A 26 7.78 -1.67 -15.57
CA GLU A 26 8.03 -0.26 -15.84
C GLU A 26 9.51 0.09 -15.75
N SER A 27 10.04 0.63 -16.85
CA SER A 27 11.38 1.22 -16.88
C SER A 27 11.48 2.53 -16.09
N SER A 28 10.35 3.21 -15.87
CA SER A 28 10.25 4.42 -15.05
C SER A 28 8.96 4.44 -14.23
N HIS A 29 9.11 4.63 -12.92
CA HIS A 29 8.00 4.70 -11.98
C HIS A 29 7.48 6.14 -11.74
N SER A 30 7.90 7.14 -12.53
CA SER A 30 7.64 8.57 -12.25
C SER A 30 6.32 9.14 -12.79
N GLY A 31 5.42 8.33 -13.35
CA GLY A 31 4.18 8.80 -14.01
C GLY A 31 2.91 8.85 -13.15
N TYR A 32 2.93 8.31 -11.94
CA TYR A 32 1.72 8.15 -11.11
C TYR A 32 1.35 9.41 -10.33
N GLN A 33 0.11 9.88 -10.45
CA GLN A 33 -0.34 11.15 -9.88
C GLN A 33 -1.54 10.98 -8.94
N TYR A 34 -1.27 10.85 -7.64
CA TYR A 34 -2.30 10.80 -6.59
C TYR A 34 -3.27 11.99 -6.63
N LEU A 35 -2.79 13.17 -7.02
CA LEU A 35 -3.61 14.39 -7.12
C LEU A 35 -4.72 14.30 -8.17
N ASN A 36 -4.62 13.37 -9.12
CA ASN A 36 -5.64 13.14 -10.14
C ASN A 36 -6.67 12.08 -9.71
N VAL A 37 -6.50 11.45 -8.54
CA VAL A 37 -7.49 10.50 -8.01
C VAL A 37 -8.73 11.28 -7.55
N PRO A 38 -9.95 10.86 -7.96
CA PRO A 38 -11.19 11.50 -7.52
C PRO A 38 -11.29 11.64 -5.99
N LYS A 39 -11.83 12.77 -5.52
CA LYS A 39 -11.89 13.10 -4.08
C LYS A 39 -12.77 12.14 -3.30
N ASP A 40 -13.84 11.64 -3.90
CA ASP A 40 -14.73 10.63 -3.34
C ASP A 40 -14.03 9.28 -3.09
N ILE A 41 -12.87 9.03 -3.71
CA ILE A 41 -12.03 7.86 -3.48
C ILE A 41 -10.88 8.21 -2.55
N SER A 42 -10.13 9.27 -2.84
CA SER A 42 -8.93 9.65 -2.07
C SER A 42 -9.21 10.14 -0.65
N SER A 43 -10.43 10.59 -0.34
CA SER A 43 -10.81 11.00 1.02
C SER A 43 -11.18 9.83 1.94
N LYS A 44 -11.43 8.63 1.37
CA LYS A 44 -11.87 7.46 2.13
C LYS A 44 -10.75 6.78 2.91
N ILE A 45 -9.49 7.02 2.54
CA ILE A 45 -8.31 6.48 3.20
C ILE A 45 -7.35 7.62 3.52
N THR A 46 -6.94 7.71 4.78
CA THR A 46 -5.96 8.68 5.23
C THR A 46 -4.56 8.16 4.95
N LEU A 47 -3.85 8.82 4.03
CA LEU A 47 -2.45 8.51 3.72
C LEU A 47 -1.51 9.46 4.47
N ILE A 48 -0.69 8.89 5.35
CA ILE A 48 0.30 9.61 6.14
C ILE A 48 1.68 9.24 5.61
N HIS A 49 2.45 10.25 5.20
CA HIS A 49 3.75 10.02 4.60
C HIS A 49 4.76 11.11 4.95
N ASP A 50 6.04 10.77 4.84
CA ASP A 50 7.13 11.72 5.04
C ASP A 50 7.04 12.85 4.01
N ARG A 51 6.97 14.09 4.50
CA ARG A 51 7.24 15.27 3.67
C ARG A 51 8.62 15.80 4.03
N LYS A 52 9.30 16.48 3.11
CA LYS A 52 10.64 17.07 3.37
C LYS A 52 10.72 17.87 4.68
N LYS A 53 9.60 18.48 5.12
CA LYS A 53 9.49 19.26 6.35
C LYS A 53 9.04 18.47 7.59
N HIS A 54 8.41 17.30 7.40
CA HIS A 54 7.79 16.50 8.46
C HIS A 54 8.08 15.02 8.22
N PRO A 55 9.26 14.53 8.61
CA PRO A 55 9.52 13.10 8.64
C PRO A 55 8.63 12.44 9.69
N ILE A 56 8.07 11.28 9.36
CA ILE A 56 7.25 10.47 10.25
C ILE A 56 8.12 9.37 10.87
N SER A 57 7.87 9.07 12.14
CA SER A 57 8.32 7.82 12.72
C SER A 57 7.32 6.72 12.36
N LEU A 58 7.78 5.71 11.61
CA LEU A 58 6.92 4.62 11.17
C LEU A 58 6.57 3.75 12.39
N LYS A 59 5.30 3.81 12.79
CA LYS A 59 4.71 2.99 13.85
C LYS A 59 3.37 2.47 13.35
N TYR A 60 3.07 1.21 13.66
CA TYR A 60 1.79 0.65 13.30
C TYR A 60 0.66 1.39 14.03
N ASN A 61 -0.39 1.77 13.29
CA ASN A 61 -1.60 2.37 13.82
C ASN A 61 -2.78 1.44 13.51
N ASP A 62 -3.49 1.01 14.55
CA ASP A 62 -4.68 0.14 14.43
C ASP A 62 -5.94 0.90 13.98
N LYS A 63 -5.85 2.23 13.84
CA LYS A 63 -6.95 3.05 13.33
C LYS A 63 -7.28 2.64 11.89
N GLU A 64 -8.55 2.37 11.67
CA GLU A 64 -9.07 1.93 10.38
C GLU A 64 -8.90 3.00 9.29
N ASN A 65 -8.62 2.54 8.07
CA ASN A 65 -8.44 3.36 6.87
C ASN A 65 -7.32 4.39 7.00
N GLU A 66 -6.30 4.09 7.81
CA GLU A 66 -5.11 4.92 7.95
C GLU A 66 -3.86 4.12 7.58
N LEU A 67 -3.09 4.65 6.63
CA LEU A 67 -1.89 4.02 6.12
C LEU A 67 -0.70 4.96 6.26
N MET A 68 0.32 4.51 6.97
CA MET A 68 1.57 5.24 7.13
C MET A 68 2.65 4.64 6.24
N PHE A 69 3.42 5.46 5.53
CA PHE A 69 4.56 4.98 4.76
C PHE A 69 5.66 6.03 4.59
N LYS A 70 6.91 5.59 4.41
CA LYS A 70 8.04 6.51 4.19
C LYS A 70 8.27 6.76 2.72
N GLY A 71 8.17 8.04 2.33
CA GLY A 71 8.74 8.58 1.09
C GLY A 71 8.09 9.88 0.65
N THR A 72 8.75 10.55 -0.29
CA THR A 72 8.50 11.96 -0.62
C THR A 72 7.38 12.17 -1.66
N SER A 73 7.03 11.15 -2.44
CA SER A 73 5.97 11.18 -3.46
C SER A 73 4.95 10.08 -3.18
N VAL A 74 3.71 10.45 -2.85
CA VAL A 74 2.65 9.54 -2.38
C VAL A 74 2.47 8.34 -3.30
N SER A 75 2.22 8.56 -4.59
CA SER A 75 1.81 7.51 -5.54
C SER A 75 2.92 6.48 -5.83
N VAL A 76 4.12 6.95 -6.15
CA VAL A 76 5.25 6.06 -6.46
C VAL A 76 5.67 5.29 -5.21
N CYS A 77 5.65 5.99 -4.08
CA CYS A 77 6.10 5.45 -2.82
C CYS A 77 5.12 4.41 -2.26
N ILE A 78 3.81 4.63 -2.36
CA ILE A 78 2.83 3.64 -1.90
C ILE A 78 2.95 2.33 -2.68
N LEU A 79 3.04 2.37 -4.02
CA LEU A 79 3.19 1.16 -4.84
C LEU A 79 4.50 0.42 -4.54
N SER A 80 5.62 1.15 -4.47
CA SER A 80 6.93 0.57 -4.13
C SER A 80 6.94 -0.07 -2.74
N ASN A 81 6.32 0.57 -1.75
CA ASN A 81 6.25 0.03 -0.40
C ASN A 81 5.31 -1.17 -0.29
N LEU A 82 4.19 -1.17 -1.04
CA LEU A 82 3.30 -2.34 -1.12
C LEU A 82 3.99 -3.53 -1.76
N ARG A 83 4.76 -3.30 -2.84
CA ARG A 83 5.61 -4.30 -3.48
C ARG A 83 6.54 -4.96 -2.46
N HIS A 84 7.25 -4.16 -1.66
CA HIS A 84 8.12 -4.67 -0.60
C HIS A 84 7.36 -5.40 0.51
N ALA A 85 6.25 -4.85 0.99
CA ALA A 85 5.45 -5.47 2.04
C ALA A 85 4.89 -6.82 1.61
N PHE A 86 4.42 -6.92 0.37
CA PHE A 86 3.93 -8.17 -0.18
C PHE A 86 5.07 -9.20 -0.35
N ALA A 87 6.21 -8.80 -0.92
CA ALA A 87 7.37 -9.68 -1.07
C ALA A 87 7.93 -10.22 0.26
N HIS A 88 7.79 -9.45 1.35
CA HIS A 88 8.18 -9.86 2.70
C HIS A 88 7.06 -10.54 3.49
N ALA A 89 5.94 -10.92 2.85
CA ALA A 89 4.77 -11.53 3.50
C ALA A 89 4.26 -10.72 4.71
N CYS A 90 4.31 -9.39 4.62
CA CYS A 90 3.88 -8.46 5.67
C CYS A 90 2.47 -7.93 5.43
N ILE A 91 1.66 -8.60 4.61
CA ILE A 91 0.26 -8.21 4.36
C ILE A 91 -0.62 -9.39 4.74
N GLU A 92 -1.56 -9.12 5.62
CA GLU A 92 -2.53 -10.10 6.09
C GLU A 92 -3.94 -9.59 5.78
N ARG A 93 -4.88 -10.52 5.62
CA ARG A 93 -6.31 -10.23 5.58
C ARG A 93 -6.94 -10.54 6.92
N GLU A 94 -7.71 -9.59 7.42
CA GLU A 94 -8.53 -9.69 8.62
C GLU A 94 -9.94 -9.21 8.27
N ASN A 95 -10.85 -10.15 7.98
CA ASN A 95 -12.21 -9.86 7.50
C ASN A 95 -12.19 -8.97 6.23
N ASP A 96 -12.76 -7.77 6.34
CA ASP A 96 -12.83 -6.76 5.28
C ASP A 96 -11.63 -5.79 5.29
N TYR A 97 -10.58 -6.10 6.04
CA TYR A 97 -9.39 -5.26 6.17
C TYR A 97 -8.13 -5.96 5.68
N TYR A 98 -7.22 -5.16 5.13
CA TYR A 98 -5.81 -5.50 5.04
C TYR A 98 -5.07 -4.95 6.26
N ILE A 99 -4.31 -5.82 6.89
CA ILE A 99 -3.37 -5.51 7.96
C ILE A 99 -1.97 -5.51 7.34
N ILE A 100 -1.35 -4.33 7.27
CA ILE A 100 -0.04 -4.16 6.64
C ILE A 100 1.01 -3.93 7.72
N ASN A 101 1.99 -4.83 7.77
CA ASN A 101 3.23 -4.76 8.54
C ASN A 101 3.01 -4.47 10.03
N LYS A 102 2.06 -5.16 10.67
CA LYS A 102 1.73 -5.02 12.09
C LYS A 102 2.94 -5.25 13.02
N HIS A 103 3.78 -6.21 12.66
CA HIS A 103 4.99 -6.56 13.42
C HIS A 103 6.22 -5.72 13.07
N LEU A 104 6.08 -4.71 12.20
CA LEU A 104 7.14 -3.77 11.81
C LEU A 104 8.44 -4.45 11.36
N ASN A 105 8.39 -5.21 10.27
CA ASN A 105 9.58 -5.64 9.56
C ASN A 105 10.40 -4.40 9.15
N PRO A 106 11.67 -4.27 9.58
CA PRO A 106 12.46 -3.06 9.36
C PRO A 106 12.78 -2.79 7.88
N LYS A 107 12.66 -3.81 7.01
CA LYS A 107 12.82 -3.65 5.56
C LYS A 107 11.58 -3.07 4.88
N CYS A 108 10.42 -3.15 5.52
CA CYS A 108 9.18 -2.59 5.03
C CYS A 108 8.98 -1.17 5.56
N ARG A 109 8.62 -0.24 4.68
CA ARG A 109 8.41 1.17 5.04
C ARG A 109 6.97 1.62 4.89
N ILE A 110 6.05 0.72 5.17
CA ILE A 110 4.60 0.94 5.16
C ILE A 110 3.99 0.13 6.29
N CYS A 111 2.94 0.65 6.93
CA CYS A 111 2.16 -0.06 7.91
C CYS A 111 0.78 0.58 8.10
N GLY A 112 -0.20 -0.19 8.55
CA GLY A 112 -1.53 0.32 8.90
C GLY A 112 -2.64 -0.70 8.69
N LYS A 113 -3.88 -0.25 8.88
CA LYS A 113 -5.10 -1.04 8.71
C LYS A 113 -6.03 -0.32 7.74
N VAL A 114 -6.40 -0.97 6.64
CA VAL A 114 -7.22 -0.35 5.58
C VAL A 114 -8.30 -1.31 5.11
N ASN A 115 -9.52 -0.79 4.88
CA ASN A 115 -10.59 -1.58 4.30
C ASN A 115 -10.19 -2.01 2.89
N ARG A 116 -10.40 -3.29 2.57
CA ARG A 116 -9.92 -3.94 1.35
C ARG A 116 -10.50 -3.31 0.09
N GLU A 117 -11.81 -3.13 0.04
CA GLU A 117 -12.48 -2.60 -1.15
C GLU A 117 -12.06 -1.16 -1.44
N LEU A 118 -12.04 -0.33 -0.40
CA LEU A 118 -11.60 1.06 -0.49
C LEU A 118 -10.14 1.15 -0.93
N PHE A 119 -9.30 0.27 -0.39
CA PHE A 119 -7.88 0.25 -0.70
C PHE A 119 -7.61 -0.21 -2.13
N ILE A 120 -8.26 -1.28 -2.57
CA ILE A 120 -8.18 -1.75 -3.96
C ILE A 120 -8.63 -0.64 -4.92
N SER A 121 -9.76 0.02 -4.63
CA SER A 121 -10.27 1.13 -5.43
C SER A 121 -9.25 2.26 -5.54
N LEU A 122 -8.65 2.66 -4.41
CA LEU A 122 -7.63 3.70 -4.37
C LEU A 122 -6.41 3.35 -5.23
N ILE A 123 -5.86 2.14 -5.06
CA ILE A 123 -4.66 1.72 -5.80
C ILE A 123 -4.94 1.61 -7.29
N LYS A 124 -6.11 1.06 -7.68
CA LYS A 124 -6.51 1.00 -9.09
C LYS A 124 -6.58 2.39 -9.70
N GLU A 125 -7.19 3.36 -9.02
CA GLU A 125 -7.24 4.73 -9.53
C GLU A 125 -5.86 5.39 -9.60
N ILE A 126 -4.99 5.20 -8.58
CA ILE A 126 -3.60 5.66 -8.66
C ILE A 126 -2.92 5.10 -9.92
N ILE A 127 -3.06 3.81 -10.20
CA ILE A 127 -2.46 3.19 -11.39
C ILE A 127 -3.02 3.80 -12.67
N ARG A 128 -4.34 4.08 -12.73
CA ARG A 128 -5.00 4.71 -13.89
C ARG A 128 -4.55 6.15 -14.14
N THR A 129 -4.08 6.88 -13.13
CA THR A 129 -3.60 8.27 -13.30
C THR A 129 -2.28 8.37 -14.05
N ARG A 130 -1.65 7.25 -14.40
CA ARG A 130 -0.42 7.23 -15.17
C ARG A 130 -0.62 7.90 -16.52
N LYS A 131 0.23 8.89 -16.80
CA LYS A 131 0.40 9.51 -18.13
C LYS A 131 1.61 8.91 -18.84
#